data_AF-A0A831PE44-F1
#
_entry.id   AF-A0A831PE44-F1
#
_cell.length_a   1.000
_cell.length_b   1.000
_cell.length_c   1.000
_cell.angle_alpha   90.00
_cell.angle_beta   90.00
_cell.angle_gamma   90.00
#
_symmetry.space_group_name_H-M   'P 1'
#
loop_
_entity.id
_entity.type
_entity.pdbx_description
1 polymer ?
#
loop_
_entity_poly.entity_id
_entity_poly.type
_entity_poly.pdbx_seq_one_letter_code
_entity_poly.pdbx_strand_id
1 'polypeptide(L)'
;MVTPREVKNTIKVNSWSRDIRNLQRNLFLCKKDKDFIIGTLLGDGCLAPNAYGKNFRLEISHSQKQKDYIYWESNLLGRWCL
;
A
#
# COMPACT_ATOMS: atom_id res chain seq x y z
N MET A 1 -0.17 7.10 -13.77
CA MET A 1 0.04 7.27 -12.32
C MET A 1 1.53 7.53 -12.09
N VAL A 2 1.92 8.75 -11.69
CA VAL A 2 3.31 9.06 -11.34
C VAL A 2 3.38 8.99 -9.81
N THR A 3 4.03 7.96 -9.27
CA THR A 3 4.33 7.91 -7.84
C THR A 3 5.18 9.14 -7.49
N PRO A 4 4.73 9.99 -6.53
CA PRO A 4 5.46 11.20 -6.18
C PRO A 4 6.91 10.89 -5.85
N ARG A 5 7.84 11.78 -6.26
CA ARG A 5 9.28 11.65 -5.98
C ARG A 5 9.57 11.52 -4.47
N GLU A 6 8.70 12.08 -3.64
CA GLU A 6 8.73 12.01 -2.17
C GLU A 6 8.55 10.57 -1.65
N VAL A 7 7.88 9.70 -2.42
CA VAL A 7 7.70 8.26 -2.12
C VAL A 7 8.86 7.42 -2.66
N LYS A 8 9.73 7.97 -3.52
CA LYS A 8 10.86 7.24 -4.16
C LYS A 8 12.05 6.93 -3.23
N ASN A 9 11.91 7.15 -1.93
CA ASN A 9 12.83 6.58 -0.94
C ASN A 9 12.43 5.15 -0.53
N THR A 10 11.60 4.46 -1.32
CA THR A 10 11.51 3.01 -1.21
C THR A 10 12.84 2.42 -1.69
N ILE A 11 13.61 1.90 -0.75
CA ILE A 11 14.80 1.09 -1.02
C ILE A 11 14.43 0.11 -2.14
N LYS A 12 15.22 -0.01 -3.21
CA LYS A 12 15.01 -1.04 -4.26
C LYS A 12 15.25 -2.42 -3.65
N VAL A 13 14.28 -2.89 -2.87
CA VAL A 13 14.34 -4.15 -2.15
C VAL A 13 13.80 -5.23 -3.09
N ASN A 14 14.67 -6.16 -3.49
CA ASN A 14 14.21 -7.28 -4.29
C ASN A 14 13.33 -8.18 -3.40
N SER A 15 12.13 -8.61 -3.84
CA SER A 15 11.22 -9.44 -3.02
C SER A 15 11.84 -10.76 -2.49
N TRP A 16 13.04 -11.09 -2.98
CA TRP A 16 13.82 -12.27 -2.66
C TRP A 16 14.73 -12.09 -1.44
N SER A 17 14.95 -10.84 -0.99
CA SER A 17 15.72 -10.53 0.21
C SER A 17 15.13 -11.22 1.42
N ARG A 18 16.02 -11.80 2.25
CA ARG A 18 15.64 -12.49 3.49
C ARG A 18 14.85 -11.57 4.43
N ASP A 19 15.22 -10.29 4.46
CA ASP A 19 14.60 -9.28 5.30
C ASP A 19 13.14 -9.01 4.89
N ILE A 20 12.85 -8.84 3.61
CA ILE A 20 11.48 -8.65 3.12
C ILE A 20 10.64 -9.89 3.40
N ARG A 21 11.19 -11.09 3.18
CA ARG A 21 10.45 -12.33 3.45
C ARG A 21 10.12 -12.48 4.93
N ASN A 22 11.03 -12.08 5.81
CA ASN A 22 10.77 -12.07 7.25
C ASN A 22 9.74 -10.99 7.62
N LEU A 23 9.81 -9.82 6.99
CA LEU A 23 8.85 -8.73 7.20
C LEU A 23 7.44 -9.16 6.74
N GLN A 24 7.32 -9.75 5.55
CA GLN A 24 6.07 -10.32 5.02
C GLN A 24 5.48 -11.41 5.92
N ARG A 25 6.31 -12.27 6.54
CA ARG A 25 5.85 -13.29 7.49
C ARG A 25 5.26 -12.69 8.77
N ASN A 26 5.75 -11.52 9.17
CA ASN A 26 5.31 -10.83 10.37
C ASN A 26 4.17 -9.82 10.09
N LEU A 27 3.80 -9.63 8.83
CA LEU A 27 2.67 -8.78 8.44
C LEU A 27 1.37 -9.56 8.58
N PHE A 28 0.60 -9.21 9.61
CA PHE A 28 -0.74 -9.73 9.84
C PHE A 28 -1.78 -8.61 9.76
N LEU A 29 -2.83 -8.86 9.00
CA LEU A 29 -3.97 -7.94 8.84
C LEU A 29 -4.82 -7.98 10.10
N CYS A 30 -4.63 -7.00 10.98
CA CYS A 30 -5.51 -6.81 12.12
C CYS A 30 -6.93 -6.44 11.64
N LYS A 31 -7.95 -6.71 12.47
CA LYS A 31 -9.35 -6.39 12.16
C LYS A 31 -9.52 -4.93 11.71
N LYS A 32 -8.90 -3.98 12.42
CA LYS A 32 -8.95 -2.55 12.07
C LYS A 32 -8.37 -2.25 10.69
N ASP A 33 -7.21 -2.83 10.39
CA ASP A 33 -6.54 -2.64 9.09
C ASP A 33 -7.41 -3.21 7.96
N LYS A 34 -8.05 -4.36 8.20
CA LYS A 34 -8.95 -5.01 7.25
C LYS A 34 -10.23 -4.19 7.01
N ASP A 35 -10.87 -3.73 8.07
CA ASP A 35 -12.07 -2.90 7.99
C ASP A 35 -11.78 -1.59 7.23
N PHE A 36 -10.61 -0.99 7.48
CA PHE A 36 -10.14 0.19 6.76
C PHE A 36 -9.96 -0.10 5.27
N ILE A 37 -9.23 -1.16 4.89
CA ILE A 37 -9.03 -1.54 3.49
C ILE A 37 -10.37 -1.81 2.78
N ILE A 38 -11.30 -2.50 3.46
CA ILE A 38 -12.64 -2.75 2.89
C ILE A 38 -13.37 -1.42 2.67
N GLY A 39 -13.31 -0.50 3.64
CA GLY A 39 -13.90 0.84 3.50
C GLY A 39 -13.33 1.59 2.29
N THR A 40 -12.00 1.61 2.13
CA THR A 40 -11.33 2.24 0.99
C THR A 40 -11.72 1.59 -0.33
N LEU A 41 -11.85 0.25 -0.38
CA LEU A 41 -12.27 -0.47 -1.59
C LEU A 41 -13.73 -0.22 -1.99
N LEU A 42 -14.59 0.13 -1.03
CA LEU A 42 -15.98 0.50 -1.32
C LEU A 42 -16.12 1.94 -1.80
N GLY A 43 -15.13 2.80 -1.53
CA GLY A 43 -15.10 4.19 -1.97
C GLY A 43 -14.28 4.38 -3.23
N ASP A 44 -13.02 4.75 -3.02
CA ASP A 44 -12.12 5.37 -3.99
C ASP A 44 -10.84 4.55 -4.29
N GLY A 45 -10.62 3.46 -3.55
CA GLY A 45 -9.52 2.53 -3.77
C GLY A 45 -9.88 1.35 -4.66
N CYS A 46 -8.87 0.78 -5.32
CA CYS A 46 -9.01 -0.46 -6.08
C CYS A 46 -7.86 -1.44 -5.80
N LEU A 47 -8.09 -2.73 -6.03
CA LEU A 47 -7.03 -3.74 -6.00
C LEU A 47 -6.46 -3.94 -7.40
N ALA A 48 -5.22 -3.49 -7.61
CA ALA A 48 -4.50 -3.72 -8.85
C ALA A 48 -3.68 -5.02 -8.74
N PRO A 49 -3.84 -5.99 -9.67
CA PRO A 49 -3.01 -7.19 -9.69
C PRO A 49 -1.58 -6.84 -10.08
N ASN A 50 -0.60 -7.54 -9.50
CA ASN A 50 0.76 -7.55 -10.05
C ASN A 50 0.81 -8.31 -11.38
N ALA A 51 1.90 -8.17 -12.14
CA ALA A 51 2.10 -8.76 -13.46
C ALA A 51 1.79 -10.27 -13.55
N TYR A 52 1.88 -11.00 -12.43
CA TYR A 52 1.65 -12.44 -12.35
C TYR A 52 0.32 -12.82 -11.67
N GLY A 53 -0.55 -11.86 -11.34
CA GLY A 53 -1.88 -12.07 -10.73
C GLY A 53 -1.89 -12.70 -9.33
N LYS A 54 -0.73 -13.09 -8.79
CA LYS A 54 -0.60 -13.78 -7.50
C LYS A 54 -0.82 -12.88 -6.29
N ASN A 55 -0.42 -11.61 -6.40
CA ASN A 55 -0.51 -10.62 -5.34
C ASN A 55 -1.24 -9.38 -5.86
N PHE A 56 -1.95 -8.70 -4.98
CA PHE A 56 -2.67 -7.46 -5.28
C PHE A 56 -2.08 -6.32 -4.46
N ARG A 57 -2.07 -5.12 -5.03
CA ARG A 57 -1.77 -3.88 -4.32
C ARG A 57 -3.04 -3.04 -4.20
N LEU A 58 -3.21 -2.39 -3.05
CA LEU A 58 -4.21 -1.34 -2.91
C LEU A 58 -3.70 -0.10 -3.64
N GLU A 59 -4.47 0.37 -4.62
CA GLU A 59 -4.18 1.56 -5.40
C GLU A 59 -5.26 2.60 -5.11
N ILE A 60 -4.83 3.76 -4.63
CA ILE A 60 -5.70 4.88 -4.29
C ILE A 60 -5.25 6.07 -5.13
N SER A 61 -6.19 6.74 -5.80
CA SER A 61 -5.92 7.85 -6.69
C SER A 61 -6.87 9.01 -6.41
N HIS A 62 -6.31 10.13 -5.94
CA HIS A 62 -7.05 11.37 -5.75
C HIS A 62 -6.44 12.53 -6.52
N SER A 63 -7.23 13.61 -6.62
CA SER A 63 -6.75 14.89 -7.11
C SER A 63 -5.69 15.48 -6.16
N GLN A 64 -4.81 16.33 -6.70
CA GLN A 64 -3.78 17.03 -5.90
C GLN A 64 -4.37 17.84 -4.73
N LYS A 65 -5.62 18.27 -4.82
CA LYS A 65 -6.33 18.99 -3.75
C LYS A 65 -6.55 18.15 -2.50
N GLN A 66 -6.48 16.82 -2.61
CA GLN A 66 -6.70 15.86 -1.52
C GLN A 66 -5.38 15.19 -1.08
N LYS A 67 -4.24 15.85 -1.30
CA LYS A 67 -2.91 15.32 -0.95
C LYS A 67 -2.82 14.88 0.52
N ASP A 68 -3.37 15.70 1.41
CA ASP A 68 -3.30 15.47 2.86
C ASP A 68 -4.13 14.24 3.28
N TYR A 69 -5.23 13.98 2.58
CA TYR A 69 -6.04 12.78 2.79
C TYR A 69 -5.23 11.53 2.44
N ILE A 70 -4.58 11.50 1.27
CA ILE A 70 -3.71 10.38 0.88
C ILE A 70 -2.57 10.16 1.88
N TYR A 71 -1.98 11.24 2.41
CA TYR A 71 -0.94 11.09 3.43
C TYR A 71 -1.46 10.54 4.75
N TRP A 72 -2.66 10.93 5.15
CA TRP A 72 -3.32 10.36 6.34
C TRP A 72 -3.56 8.86 6.17
N GLU A 73 -4.10 8.42 5.02
CA GLU A 73 -4.30 6.99 4.73
C GLU A 73 -2.97 6.22 4.69
N SER A 74 -1.95 6.81 4.07
CA SER A 74 -0.60 6.25 4.01
C SER A 74 0.02 6.10 5.40
N ASN A 75 -0.23 7.03 6.33
CA ASN A 75 0.24 6.89 7.71
C ASN A 75 -0.44 5.74 8.46
N LEU A 76 -1.74 5.49 8.20
CA LEU A 76 -2.48 4.36 8.78
C LEU A 76 -1.97 3.02 8.24
N LEU A 77 -1.70 2.96 6.93
CA LEU A 77 -1.25 1.76 6.23
C LEU A 77 0.28 1.69 6.06
N GLY A 78 1.05 2.56 6.72
CA GLY A 78 2.49 2.71 6.44
C GLY A 78 3.31 1.44 6.65
N ARG A 79 2.84 0.53 7.52
CA ARG A 79 3.45 -0.80 7.73
C ARG A 79 3.29 -1.75 6.52
N TRP A 80 2.34 -1.48 5.64
CA TRP A 80 2.03 -2.25 4.43
C TRP A 80 2.67 -1.65 3.16
N CYS A 81 3.17 -0.42 3.23
CA CYS A 81 3.91 0.23 2.16
C CYS A 81 5.38 -0.21 2.21
N LEU A 82 5.71 -1.29 1.48
CA LEU A 82 7.06 -1.87 1.36
C LEU A 82 7.83 -1.37 0.14
#